data_AF-A0A345XU54-F1
#
_entry.id   AF-A0A345XU54-F1
#
_cell.length_a   1.000
_cell.length_b   1.000
_cell.length_c   1.000
_cell.angle_alpha   90.00
_cell.angle_beta   90.00
_cell.angle_gamma   90.00
#
_symmetry.space_group_name_H-M   'P 1'
#
loop_
_entity.id
_entity.type
_entity.pdbx_description
1 polymer ?
#
loop_
_entity_poly.entity_id
_entity_poly.type
_entity_poly.pdbx_seq_one_letter_code
_entity_poly.pdbx_strand_id
1 'polypeptide(L)'
;MTADDSVRGRGFTVGVALLVGAGTTVTGVWSLGWPHSFAELVDFPQHEHFLHDIGAFQLGLGALLLLACVWHDAMATALAATLVANAVHTVNHAMDLDHGGKWWHIAVLAAITAAVAAALALRLRLLGGVTGGVTAATRPELAPFVRQKTVLLTTYRKDGRPGSTPVSIAVDGGTAYIRSFEKAVKTRRLRNNPAVRIAPSTGLGNRPGPGLGARLRRLEHGSAEERRARRMLRTKYPVLHGAVVPFTHRVARRKTGRTVHFAVVDVEAGAAADAGAGVQPDAR
;
A
#
# COMPACT_ATOMS: atom_id res chain seq x y z
N MET A 1 -18.45 23.77 -3.44
CA MET A 1 -17.87 22.97 -2.35
C MET A 1 -16.47 23.50 -2.08
N THR A 2 -16.24 24.07 -0.90
CA THR A 2 -14.94 24.62 -0.52
C THR A 2 -13.94 23.50 -0.20
N ALA A 3 -12.65 23.84 -0.09
CA ALA A 3 -11.64 22.87 0.34
C ALA A 3 -11.91 22.31 1.74
N ASP A 4 -12.51 23.12 2.64
CA ASP A 4 -12.91 22.68 3.98
C ASP A 4 -14.09 21.70 3.92
N ASP A 5 -15.09 21.98 3.07
CA ASP A 5 -16.23 21.07 2.85
C ASP A 5 -15.77 19.70 2.30
N SER A 6 -14.78 19.69 1.41
CA SER A 6 -14.19 18.47 0.87
C SER A 6 -13.47 17.64 1.94
N VAL A 7 -12.76 18.30 2.85
CA VAL A 7 -12.07 17.63 3.97
C VAL A 7 -13.06 17.08 4.99
N ARG A 8 -14.06 17.89 5.39
CA ARG A 8 -15.12 17.46 6.32
C ARG A 8 -15.96 16.33 5.72
N GLY A 9 -16.36 16.45 4.47
CA GLY A 9 -17.12 15.42 3.75
C GLY A 9 -16.35 14.10 3.65
N ARG A 10 -15.05 14.15 3.32
CA ARG A 10 -14.20 12.95 3.34
C ARG A 10 -14.05 12.35 4.73
N GLY A 11 -13.90 13.18 5.76
CA GLY A 11 -13.83 12.73 7.14
C GLY A 11 -15.10 12.00 7.58
N PHE A 12 -16.25 12.57 7.24
CA PHE A 12 -17.57 11.99 7.53
C PHE A 12 -17.76 10.64 6.83
N THR A 13 -17.52 10.55 5.51
CA THR A 13 -17.74 9.29 4.78
C THR A 13 -16.80 8.17 5.24
N VAL A 14 -15.54 8.50 5.55
CA VAL A 14 -14.61 7.53 6.16
C VAL A 14 -15.08 7.12 7.56
N GLY A 15 -15.54 8.06 8.39
CA GLY A 15 -16.07 7.76 9.72
C GLY A 15 -17.27 6.81 9.68
N VAL A 16 -18.23 7.08 8.78
CA VAL A 16 -19.40 6.20 8.57
C VAL A 16 -18.97 4.82 8.06
N ALA A 17 -18.08 4.76 7.06
CA ALA A 17 -17.60 3.48 6.53
C ALA A 17 -16.88 2.64 7.58
N LEU A 18 -16.08 3.26 8.46
CA LEU A 18 -15.42 2.57 9.57
C LEU A 18 -16.43 2.07 10.61
N LEU A 19 -17.40 2.90 11.01
CA LEU A 19 -18.40 2.54 12.00
C LEU A 19 -19.30 1.40 11.50
N VAL A 20 -19.88 1.56 10.32
CA VAL A 20 -20.76 0.55 9.71
C VAL A 20 -19.97 -0.71 9.39
N GLY A 21 -18.77 -0.58 8.79
CA GLY A 21 -17.92 -1.73 8.48
C GLY A 21 -17.52 -2.53 9.72
N ALA A 22 -17.20 -1.86 10.84
CA ALA A 22 -16.92 -2.52 12.11
C ALA A 22 -18.17 -3.21 12.68
N GLY A 23 -19.31 -2.53 12.72
CA GLY A 23 -20.58 -3.10 13.18
C GLY A 23 -20.99 -4.32 12.37
N THR A 24 -20.96 -4.22 11.04
CA THR A 24 -21.22 -5.32 10.11
C THR A 24 -20.26 -6.49 10.32
N THR A 25 -18.97 -6.23 10.58
CA THR A 25 -18.01 -7.30 10.89
C THR A 25 -18.37 -7.99 12.22
N VAL A 26 -18.73 -7.23 13.26
CA VAL A 26 -19.16 -7.77 14.55
C VAL A 26 -20.40 -8.64 14.40
N THR A 27 -21.41 -8.17 13.66
CA THR A 27 -22.60 -8.96 13.32
C THR A 27 -22.21 -10.25 12.61
N GLY A 28 -21.31 -10.19 11.62
CA GLY A 28 -20.84 -11.37 10.90
C GLY A 28 -20.15 -12.40 11.79
N VAL A 29 -19.24 -11.97 12.66
CA VAL A 29 -18.58 -12.84 13.66
C VAL A 29 -19.61 -13.45 14.62
N TRP A 30 -20.60 -12.66 15.06
CA TRP A 30 -21.62 -13.14 15.99
C TRP A 30 -22.49 -14.22 15.34
N SER A 31 -22.98 -14.00 14.12
CA SER A 31 -23.78 -14.99 13.39
C SER A 31 -23.02 -16.30 13.12
N LEU A 32 -21.68 -16.25 12.97
CA LEU A 32 -20.82 -17.43 12.81
C LEU A 32 -20.52 -18.16 14.13
N GLY A 33 -20.21 -17.41 15.18
CA GLY A 33 -19.70 -17.99 16.43
C GLY A 33 -20.79 -18.40 17.43
N TRP A 34 -21.93 -17.68 17.43
CA TRP A 34 -23.02 -17.90 18.37
C TRP A 34 -24.39 -17.69 17.70
N PRO A 35 -24.72 -18.47 16.65
CA PRO A 35 -25.93 -18.29 15.84
C PRO A 35 -27.22 -18.29 16.67
N HIS A 36 -27.31 -19.14 17.69
CA HIS A 36 -28.48 -19.23 18.58
C HIS A 36 -28.78 -17.89 19.27
N SER A 37 -27.77 -17.32 19.94
CA SER A 37 -27.91 -16.04 20.65
C SER A 37 -28.15 -14.86 19.71
N PHE A 38 -27.58 -14.92 18.50
CA PHE A 38 -27.81 -13.92 17.48
C PHE A 38 -29.28 -13.96 17.02
N ALA A 39 -29.79 -15.15 16.69
CA ALA A 39 -31.15 -15.37 16.25
C ALA A 39 -32.19 -14.92 17.30
N GLU A 40 -31.91 -15.19 18.58
CA GLU A 40 -32.75 -14.71 19.69
C GLU A 40 -32.78 -13.18 19.76
N LEU A 41 -31.63 -12.51 19.63
CA LEU A 41 -31.58 -11.04 19.65
C LEU A 41 -32.41 -10.42 18.51
N VAL A 42 -32.29 -10.95 17.29
CA VAL A 42 -32.95 -10.38 16.10
C VAL A 42 -34.34 -10.93 15.86
N ASP A 43 -34.88 -11.75 16.78
CA ASP A 43 -36.18 -12.41 16.69
C ASP A 43 -36.35 -13.18 15.35
N PHE A 44 -35.34 -13.98 15.00
CA PHE A 44 -35.31 -14.75 13.76
C PHE A 44 -35.36 -16.27 14.03
N PRO A 45 -36.07 -17.07 13.22
CA PRO A 45 -36.09 -18.52 13.37
C PRO A 45 -34.70 -19.16 13.30
N GLN A 46 -34.47 -20.21 14.09
CA GLN A 46 -33.16 -20.84 14.15
C GLN A 46 -32.88 -21.70 12.93
N HIS A 47 -32.09 -21.13 12.02
CA HIS A 47 -31.55 -21.80 10.85
C HIS A 47 -30.02 -21.66 10.88
N GLU A 48 -29.36 -22.54 11.64
CA GLU A 48 -27.91 -22.44 11.94
C GLU A 48 -27.05 -22.29 10.67
N HIS A 49 -27.25 -23.17 9.69
CA HIS A 49 -26.56 -23.10 8.41
C HIS A 49 -26.76 -21.74 7.69
N PHE A 50 -28.00 -21.23 7.69
CA PHE A 50 -28.31 -19.94 7.06
C PHE A 50 -27.71 -18.75 7.84
N LEU A 51 -27.63 -18.84 9.16
CA LEU A 51 -27.00 -17.82 10.00
C LEU A 51 -25.49 -17.80 9.80
N HIS A 52 -24.86 -18.96 9.60
CA HIS A 52 -23.46 -19.04 9.19
C HIS A 52 -23.23 -18.36 7.84
N ASP A 53 -24.09 -18.61 6.85
CA ASP A 53 -24.03 -17.96 5.53
C ASP A 53 -24.20 -16.43 5.62
N ILE A 54 -25.19 -15.96 6.38
CA ILE A 54 -25.35 -14.52 6.70
C ILE A 54 -24.05 -13.99 7.29
N GLY A 55 -23.47 -14.71 8.25
CA GLY A 55 -22.24 -14.33 8.89
C GLY A 55 -21.08 -14.15 7.90
N ALA A 56 -20.91 -15.09 6.97
CA ALA A 56 -19.91 -15.01 5.90
C ALA A 56 -20.11 -13.78 5.01
N PHE A 57 -21.34 -13.49 4.58
CA PHE A 57 -21.64 -12.33 3.75
C PHE A 57 -21.43 -11.00 4.49
N GLN A 58 -21.82 -10.93 5.77
CA GLN A 58 -21.58 -9.76 6.61
C GLN A 58 -20.07 -9.52 6.79
N LEU A 59 -19.25 -10.55 7.00
CA LEU A 59 -17.79 -10.40 7.03
C LEU A 59 -17.25 -9.83 5.71
N GLY A 60 -17.78 -10.25 4.56
CA GLY A 60 -17.45 -9.68 3.25
C GLY A 60 -17.77 -8.19 3.14
N LEU A 61 -18.98 -7.79 3.50
CA LEU A 61 -19.42 -6.39 3.47
C LEU A 61 -18.61 -5.52 4.44
N GLY A 62 -18.30 -6.06 5.63
CA GLY A 62 -17.45 -5.41 6.62
C GLY A 62 -16.04 -5.19 6.07
N ALA A 63 -15.44 -6.24 5.50
CA ALA A 63 -14.14 -6.16 4.85
C ALA A 63 -14.14 -5.14 3.70
N LEU A 64 -15.19 -5.08 2.89
CA LEU A 64 -15.33 -4.11 1.79
C LEU A 64 -15.23 -2.66 2.29
N LEU A 65 -16.05 -2.30 3.27
CA LEU A 65 -16.11 -0.95 3.83
C LEU A 65 -14.79 -0.56 4.51
N LEU A 66 -14.20 -1.47 5.28
CA LEU A 66 -12.94 -1.24 5.99
C LEU A 66 -11.76 -1.13 5.03
N LEU A 67 -11.68 -2.01 4.03
CA LEU A 67 -10.61 -1.96 3.02
C LEU A 67 -10.74 -0.72 2.14
N ALA A 68 -11.95 -0.26 1.79
CA ALA A 68 -12.16 0.96 1.01
C ALA A 68 -11.59 2.23 1.69
N CYS A 69 -11.40 2.21 3.01
CA CYS A 69 -10.75 3.30 3.75
C CYS A 69 -9.23 3.36 3.54
N VAL A 70 -8.63 2.29 3.02
CA VAL A 70 -7.17 2.11 2.90
C VAL A 70 -6.77 1.88 1.45
N TRP A 71 -7.55 1.12 0.68
CA TRP A 71 -7.29 0.78 -0.70
C TRP A 71 -8.05 1.75 -1.62
N HIS A 72 -7.33 2.32 -2.58
CA HIS A 72 -7.84 3.25 -3.57
C HIS A 72 -8.18 2.58 -4.91
N ASP A 73 -7.99 1.26 -5.04
CA ASP A 73 -8.36 0.50 -6.23
C ASP A 73 -9.66 -0.27 -6.00
N ALA A 74 -10.76 0.19 -6.60
CA ALA A 74 -12.09 -0.37 -6.36
C ALA A 74 -12.18 -1.87 -6.67
N MET A 75 -11.57 -2.30 -7.79
CA MET A 75 -11.59 -3.70 -8.21
C MET A 75 -10.83 -4.60 -7.24
N ALA A 76 -9.61 -4.21 -6.83
CA ALA A 76 -8.86 -4.97 -5.84
C ALA A 76 -9.61 -5.05 -4.49
N THR A 77 -10.22 -3.94 -4.05
CA THR A 77 -11.02 -3.90 -2.81
C THR A 77 -12.22 -4.83 -2.88
N ALA A 78 -12.97 -4.81 -3.99
CA ALA A 78 -14.11 -5.71 -4.19
C ALA A 78 -13.67 -7.18 -4.22
N LEU A 79 -12.65 -7.52 -5.00
CA LEU A 79 -12.13 -8.90 -5.08
C LEU A 79 -11.64 -9.41 -3.73
N ALA A 80 -10.98 -8.57 -2.91
CA ALA A 80 -10.54 -8.95 -1.57
C ALA A 80 -11.72 -9.18 -0.61
N ALA A 81 -12.74 -8.32 -0.64
CA ALA A 81 -13.94 -8.49 0.17
C ALA A 81 -14.75 -9.74 -0.24
N THR A 82 -14.93 -9.96 -1.54
CA THR A 82 -15.56 -11.17 -2.08
C THR A 82 -14.77 -12.42 -1.69
N LEU A 83 -13.43 -12.36 -1.72
CA LEU A 83 -12.60 -13.48 -1.29
C LEU A 83 -12.83 -13.83 0.19
N VAL A 84 -12.95 -12.82 1.06
CA VAL A 84 -13.28 -13.04 2.48
C VAL A 84 -14.64 -13.71 2.63
N ALA A 85 -15.68 -13.15 2.00
CA ALA A 85 -17.02 -13.73 2.05
C ALA A 85 -17.02 -15.18 1.56
N ASN A 86 -16.53 -15.41 0.33
CA ASN A 86 -16.60 -16.73 -0.30
C ASN A 86 -15.73 -17.77 0.40
N ALA A 87 -14.56 -17.39 0.95
CA ALA A 87 -13.72 -18.33 1.68
C ALA A 87 -14.43 -18.82 2.95
N VAL A 88 -15.01 -17.89 3.74
CA VAL A 88 -15.78 -18.26 4.95
C VAL A 88 -17.02 -19.06 4.56
N HIS A 89 -17.76 -18.63 3.53
CA HIS A 89 -18.93 -19.32 3.00
C HIS A 89 -18.60 -20.77 2.57
N THR A 90 -17.46 -20.96 1.89
CA THR A 90 -16.98 -22.30 1.48
C THR A 90 -16.69 -23.17 2.70
N VAL A 91 -16.05 -22.62 3.74
CA VAL A 91 -15.75 -23.34 4.98
C VAL A 91 -17.05 -23.71 5.71
N ASN A 92 -18.01 -22.79 5.79
CA ASN A 92 -19.31 -23.04 6.42
C ASN A 92 -20.03 -24.21 5.75
N HIS A 93 -20.14 -24.24 4.42
CA HIS A 93 -20.74 -25.39 3.73
C HIS A 93 -20.00 -26.70 3.97
N ALA A 94 -18.69 -26.67 4.18
CA ALA A 94 -17.93 -27.88 4.49
C ALA A 94 -18.17 -28.36 5.94
N MET A 95 -18.33 -27.44 6.89
CA MET A 95 -18.63 -27.75 8.29
C MET A 95 -20.09 -28.14 8.50
N ASP A 96 -21.00 -27.51 7.77
CA ASP A 96 -22.44 -27.67 7.89
C ASP A 96 -23.03 -28.69 6.92
N LEU A 97 -22.21 -29.57 6.33
CA LEU A 97 -22.67 -30.61 5.41
C LEU A 97 -23.85 -31.43 5.97
N ASP A 98 -23.84 -31.65 7.28
CA ASP A 98 -24.87 -32.39 8.01
C ASP A 98 -26.11 -31.55 8.35
N HIS A 99 -26.02 -30.22 8.26
CA HIS A 99 -27.09 -29.27 8.59
C HIS A 99 -27.80 -28.70 7.34
N GLY A 100 -27.19 -28.80 6.16
CA GLY A 100 -27.80 -28.38 4.90
C GLY A 100 -26.82 -28.25 3.72
N GLY A 101 -27.35 -28.29 2.50
CA GLY A 101 -26.58 -28.12 1.27
C GLY A 101 -26.09 -29.43 0.63
N LYS A 102 -25.53 -29.33 -0.58
CA LYS A 102 -25.03 -30.48 -1.34
C LYS A 102 -23.51 -30.37 -1.44
N TRP A 103 -22.79 -31.49 -1.40
CA TRP A 103 -21.33 -31.52 -1.47
C TRP A 103 -20.76 -30.77 -2.70
N TRP A 104 -21.48 -30.75 -3.82
CA TRP A 104 -21.04 -30.03 -5.03
C TRP A 104 -21.09 -28.50 -4.87
N HIS A 105 -21.88 -27.97 -3.93
CA HIS A 105 -21.83 -26.54 -3.57
C HIS A 105 -20.42 -26.16 -3.10
N ILE A 106 -19.77 -27.01 -2.29
CA ILE A 106 -18.40 -26.80 -1.82
C ILE A 106 -17.44 -26.73 -3.01
N ALA A 107 -17.56 -27.66 -3.96
CA ALA A 107 -16.70 -27.68 -5.15
C ALA A 107 -16.86 -26.41 -5.99
N VAL A 108 -18.09 -25.95 -6.21
CA VAL A 108 -18.38 -24.71 -6.96
C VAL A 108 -17.85 -23.49 -6.21
N LEU A 109 -18.11 -23.37 -4.91
CA LEU A 109 -17.67 -22.25 -4.07
C LEU A 109 -16.13 -22.21 -3.97
N ALA A 110 -15.48 -23.36 -3.84
CA ALA A 110 -14.02 -23.47 -3.85
C ALA A 110 -13.43 -23.02 -5.20
N ALA A 111 -14.04 -23.42 -6.32
CA ALA A 111 -13.62 -22.99 -7.65
C ALA A 111 -13.75 -21.47 -7.83
N ILE A 112 -14.88 -20.88 -7.41
CA ILE A 112 -15.08 -19.42 -7.43
C ILE A 112 -14.07 -18.72 -6.52
N THR A 113 -13.84 -19.25 -5.31
CA THR A 113 -12.84 -18.72 -4.36
C THR A 113 -11.45 -18.70 -4.98
N ALA A 114 -11.03 -19.78 -5.63
CA ALA A 114 -9.75 -19.86 -6.34
C ALA A 114 -9.67 -18.86 -7.50
N ALA A 115 -10.73 -18.70 -8.29
CA ALA A 115 -10.78 -17.74 -9.39
C ALA A 115 -10.67 -16.29 -8.89
N VAL A 116 -11.40 -15.93 -7.83
CA VAL A 116 -11.35 -14.61 -7.19
C VAL A 116 -9.96 -14.35 -6.60
N ALA A 117 -9.36 -15.34 -5.94
CA ALA A 117 -8.00 -15.23 -5.41
C ALA A 117 -6.96 -14.99 -6.52
N ALA A 118 -7.06 -15.73 -7.64
CA ALA A 118 -6.20 -15.55 -8.80
C ALA A 118 -6.37 -14.15 -9.43
N ALA A 119 -7.62 -13.70 -9.59
CA ALA A 119 -7.92 -12.36 -10.11
C ALA A 119 -7.37 -11.25 -9.20
N LEU A 120 -7.52 -11.40 -7.88
CA LEU A 120 -6.95 -10.47 -6.90
C LEU A 120 -5.43 -10.45 -6.99
N ALA A 121 -4.79 -11.62 -7.04
CA ALA A 121 -3.34 -11.73 -7.14
C ALA A 121 -2.81 -11.06 -8.41
N LEU A 122 -3.46 -11.29 -9.56
CA LEU A 122 -3.13 -10.63 -10.82
C LEU A 122 -3.33 -9.12 -10.72
N ARG A 123 -4.45 -8.66 -10.15
CA ARG A 123 -4.72 -7.23 -9.97
C ARG A 123 -3.65 -6.57 -9.10
N LEU A 124 -3.27 -7.18 -7.98
CA LEU A 124 -2.21 -6.66 -7.11
C LEU A 124 -0.84 -6.62 -7.81
N ARG A 125 -0.52 -7.59 -8.67
CA ARG A 125 0.69 -7.58 -9.51
C ARG A 125 0.67 -6.43 -10.52
N LEU A 126 -0.44 -6.24 -11.23
CA LEU A 126 -0.63 -5.13 -12.18
C LEU A 126 -0.52 -3.75 -11.50
N LEU A 127 -0.90 -3.66 -10.22
CA LEU A 127 -0.75 -2.45 -9.41
C LEU A 127 0.66 -2.27 -8.82
N GLY A 128 1.60 -3.19 -9.08
CA GLY A 128 2.94 -3.16 -8.47
C GLY A 128 2.92 -3.30 -6.94
N GLY A 129 1.84 -3.89 -6.39
CA GLY A 129 1.59 -3.98 -4.95
C GLY A 129 1.30 -2.63 -4.26
N VAL A 130 0.97 -1.59 -5.04
CA VAL A 130 0.53 -0.28 -4.56
C VAL A 130 -0.99 -0.18 -4.63
N THR A 131 -1.65 -0.38 -3.49
CA THR A 131 -3.11 -0.27 -3.35
C THR A 131 -3.56 1.13 -2.93
N GLY A 132 -2.64 2.01 -2.54
CA GLY A 132 -2.94 3.42 -2.25
C GLY A 132 -3.11 4.27 -3.50
N GLY A 133 -3.58 5.50 -3.33
CA GLY A 133 -3.78 6.43 -4.44
C GLY A 133 -2.45 6.93 -5.03
N VAL A 134 -2.43 7.07 -6.35
CA VAL A 134 -1.30 7.61 -7.11
C VAL A 134 -1.76 8.77 -7.97
N THR A 135 -0.86 9.70 -8.26
CA THR A 135 -1.07 10.81 -9.19
C THR A 135 -0.26 10.59 -10.47
N ALA A 136 -0.74 11.14 -11.58
CA ALA A 136 -0.02 11.08 -12.85
C ALA A 136 1.31 11.82 -12.76
N ALA A 137 2.31 11.31 -13.47
CA ALA A 137 3.55 12.04 -13.73
C ALA A 137 3.30 13.01 -14.90
N THR A 138 3.77 14.25 -14.78
CA THR A 138 3.83 15.19 -15.91
C THR A 138 5.21 15.21 -16.57
N ARG A 139 6.16 14.44 -16.01
CA ARG A 139 7.50 14.20 -16.55
C ARG A 139 7.67 12.72 -16.90
N PRO A 140 8.05 12.37 -18.14
CA PRO A 140 8.16 10.98 -18.58
C PRO A 140 9.19 10.18 -17.78
N GLU A 141 10.26 10.83 -17.31
CA GLU A 141 11.31 10.21 -16.50
C GLU A 141 10.77 9.72 -15.14
N LEU A 142 9.69 10.33 -14.65
CA LEU A 142 9.06 9.96 -13.39
C LEU A 142 7.95 8.92 -13.54
N ALA A 143 7.47 8.67 -14.77
CA ALA A 143 6.36 7.76 -15.04
C ALA A 143 6.58 6.33 -14.49
N PRO A 144 7.78 5.72 -14.60
CA PRO A 144 8.04 4.39 -14.04
C PRO A 144 7.87 4.33 -12.51
N PHE A 145 7.99 5.46 -11.81
CA PHE A 145 7.93 5.51 -10.35
C PHE A 145 6.52 5.74 -9.78
N VAL A 146 5.53 6.01 -10.63
CA VAL A 146 4.15 6.29 -10.23
C VAL A 146 3.59 5.13 -9.41
N ARG A 147 3.63 3.90 -9.94
CA ARG A 147 3.19 2.67 -9.24
C ARG A 147 4.33 1.85 -8.63
N GLN A 148 5.57 2.35 -8.67
CA GLN A 148 6.69 1.67 -8.02
C GLN A 148 6.63 1.81 -6.50
N LYS A 149 6.56 0.68 -5.78
CA LYS A 149 6.44 0.65 -4.31
C LYS A 149 7.75 1.00 -3.59
N THR A 150 8.85 0.51 -4.12
CA THR A 150 10.19 0.69 -3.54
C THR A 150 11.16 1.09 -4.63
N VAL A 151 11.96 2.12 -4.38
CA VAL A 151 13.10 2.48 -5.22
C VAL A 151 14.38 2.28 -4.46
N LEU A 152 15.43 1.91 -5.18
CA LEU A 152 16.75 1.89 -4.62
C LEU A 152 17.38 3.27 -4.79
N LEU A 153 17.55 3.97 -3.66
CA LEU A 153 18.19 5.28 -3.63
C LEU A 153 19.69 5.10 -3.41
N THR A 154 20.47 5.44 -4.43
CA THR A 154 21.94 5.45 -4.37
C THR A 154 22.41 6.85 -4.06
N THR A 155 23.14 6.99 -2.96
CA THR A 155 23.76 8.22 -2.47
C THR A 155 25.27 8.07 -2.44
N TYR A 156 26.01 9.16 -2.59
CA TYR A 156 27.47 9.10 -2.67
C TYR A 156 28.13 9.56 -1.37
N ARG A 157 29.18 8.86 -0.96
CA ARG A 157 30.05 9.26 0.15
C ARG A 157 30.95 10.43 -0.30
N LYS A 158 31.65 11.05 0.65
CA LYS A 158 32.62 12.12 0.34
C LYS A 158 33.73 11.66 -0.61
N ASP A 159 34.10 10.39 -0.55
CA ASP A 159 35.09 9.73 -1.41
C ASP A 159 34.49 9.21 -2.73
N GLY A 160 33.25 9.58 -3.07
CA GLY A 160 32.58 9.17 -4.30
C GLY A 160 31.99 7.75 -4.29
N ARG A 161 32.28 6.91 -3.28
CA ARG A 161 31.75 5.54 -3.25
C ARG A 161 30.21 5.53 -3.10
N PRO A 162 29.48 4.72 -3.90
CA PRO A 162 28.04 4.65 -3.83
C PRO A 162 27.58 3.87 -2.58
N GLY A 163 26.45 4.28 -2.03
CA GLY A 163 25.73 3.53 -1.01
C GLY A 163 24.24 3.57 -1.28
N SER A 164 23.68 2.39 -1.52
CA SER A 164 22.29 2.21 -1.92
C SER A 164 21.42 1.81 -0.74
N THR A 165 20.17 2.26 -0.72
CA THR A 165 19.20 1.83 0.29
C THR A 165 17.79 1.86 -0.28
N PRO A 166 16.97 0.81 -0.05
CA PRO A 166 15.57 0.83 -0.47
C PRO A 166 14.79 1.92 0.28
N VAL A 167 13.96 2.66 -0.44
CA VAL A 167 13.09 3.71 0.09
C VAL A 167 11.76 3.76 -0.66
N SER A 168 10.72 4.25 0.01
CA SER A 168 9.45 4.57 -0.67
C SER A 168 9.57 5.87 -1.47
N ILE A 169 8.87 5.92 -2.61
CA ILE A 169 8.74 7.11 -3.47
C ILE A 169 7.27 7.40 -3.75
N ALA A 170 6.89 8.68 -3.81
CA ALA A 170 5.59 9.12 -4.30
C ALA A 170 5.77 10.21 -5.36
N VAL A 171 5.22 10.01 -6.55
CA VAL A 171 5.27 10.97 -7.67
C VAL A 171 4.04 11.87 -7.60
N ASP A 172 4.21 13.15 -7.92
CA ASP A 172 3.17 14.17 -7.96
C ASP A 172 3.49 15.17 -9.09
N GLY A 173 2.87 14.95 -10.24
CA GLY A 173 3.16 15.73 -11.45
C GLY A 173 4.63 15.66 -11.85
N GLY A 174 5.32 16.80 -11.79
CA GLY A 174 6.70 16.95 -12.24
C GLY A 174 7.74 16.69 -11.14
N THR A 175 7.33 16.22 -9.97
CA THR A 175 8.21 16.00 -8.81
C THR A 175 7.93 14.64 -8.18
N ALA A 176 8.93 14.09 -7.49
CA ALA A 176 8.74 12.93 -6.63
C ALA A 176 9.25 13.20 -5.22
N TYR A 177 8.68 12.52 -4.22
CA TYR A 177 8.95 12.74 -2.81
C TYR A 177 9.44 11.48 -2.12
N ILE A 178 10.43 11.66 -1.25
CA ILE A 178 11.02 10.61 -0.41
C ILE A 178 11.03 11.08 1.05
N ARG A 179 10.77 10.17 1.98
CA ARG A 179 10.87 10.41 3.43
C ARG A 179 12.12 9.74 4.00
N SER A 180 12.78 10.40 4.94
CA SER A 180 13.89 9.81 5.71
C SER A 180 13.95 10.31 7.16
N PHE A 181 14.95 9.81 7.90
CA PHE A 181 15.33 10.31 9.21
C PHE A 181 16.45 11.34 9.10
N GLU A 182 16.38 12.39 9.89
CA GLU A 182 17.38 13.46 9.90
C GLU A 182 18.81 12.97 10.17
N LYS A 183 18.99 12.02 11.11
CA LYS A 183 20.32 11.50 11.46
C LYS A 183 20.78 10.32 10.57
N ALA A 184 19.99 9.91 9.57
CA ALA A 184 20.33 8.79 8.71
C ALA A 184 21.62 9.05 7.92
N VAL A 185 22.39 7.98 7.67
CA VAL A 185 23.65 8.05 6.89
C VAL A 185 23.40 8.67 5.51
N LYS A 186 22.32 8.27 4.83
CA LYS A 186 21.92 8.84 3.54
C LYS A 186 21.63 10.34 3.63
N THR A 187 20.98 10.81 4.68
CA THR A 187 20.70 12.25 4.89
C THR A 187 21.98 13.04 5.14
N ARG A 188 22.94 12.48 5.87
CA ARG A 188 24.27 13.09 6.05
C ARG A 188 25.04 13.17 4.73
N ARG A 189 24.94 12.15 3.87
CA ARG A 189 25.53 12.15 2.52
C ARG A 189 24.89 13.23 1.64
N LEU A 190 23.56 13.30 1.62
CA LEU A 190 22.80 14.27 0.82
C LEU A 190 23.09 15.73 1.16
N ARG A 191 23.48 16.02 2.41
CA ARG A 191 23.91 17.36 2.80
C ARG A 191 25.21 17.79 2.12
N ASN A 192 26.10 16.85 1.82
CA ASN A 192 27.40 17.14 1.19
C ASN A 192 27.34 16.97 -0.33
N ASN A 193 26.57 15.99 -0.81
CA ASN A 193 26.37 15.74 -2.24
C ASN A 193 24.89 15.41 -2.49
N PRO A 194 24.12 16.33 -3.11
CA PRO A 194 22.70 16.12 -3.37
C PRO A 194 22.44 15.21 -4.58
N ALA A 195 23.45 14.86 -5.37
CA ALA A 195 23.31 13.97 -6.52
C ALA A 195 23.00 12.54 -6.08
N VAL A 196 22.05 11.91 -6.78
CA VAL A 196 21.56 10.57 -6.50
C VAL A 196 21.27 9.81 -7.78
N ARG A 197 21.23 8.47 -7.65
CA ARG A 197 20.59 7.61 -8.64
C ARG A 197 19.40 6.88 -8.05
N ILE A 198 18.29 6.87 -8.78
CA ILE A 198 17.03 6.23 -8.38
C ILE A 198 16.71 5.14 -9.38
N ALA A 199 16.65 3.88 -8.93
CA ALA A 199 16.25 2.75 -9.75
C ALA A 199 14.99 2.09 -9.17
N PRO A 200 14.10 1.52 -10.00
CA PRO A 200 13.08 0.60 -9.52
C PRO A 200 13.72 -0.52 -8.70
N SER A 201 13.05 -0.93 -7.63
CA SER A 201 13.56 -2.00 -6.78
C SER A 201 12.45 -2.88 -6.23
N THR A 202 12.69 -4.17 -6.17
CA THR A 202 11.81 -5.07 -5.43
C THR A 202 11.96 -4.82 -3.92
N GLY A 203 11.02 -5.30 -3.11
CA GLY A 203 11.15 -5.22 -1.65
C GLY A 203 12.42 -5.90 -1.09
N LEU A 204 13.03 -6.79 -1.88
CA LEU A 204 14.26 -7.53 -1.57
C LEU A 204 15.54 -6.81 -2.03
N GLY A 205 15.44 -5.63 -2.67
CA GLY A 205 16.60 -4.84 -3.09
C GLY A 205 17.14 -5.16 -4.48
N ASN A 206 16.54 -6.11 -5.21
CA ASN A 206 16.88 -6.36 -6.61
C ASN A 206 16.52 -5.15 -7.47
N ARG A 207 17.35 -4.84 -8.47
CA ARG A 207 17.24 -3.67 -9.35
C ARG A 207 16.84 -4.08 -10.76
N PRO A 208 15.55 -4.10 -11.10
CA PRO A 208 15.16 -4.17 -12.50
C PRO A 208 15.39 -2.80 -13.16
N GLY A 209 16.48 -2.67 -13.94
CA GLY A 209 16.68 -1.58 -14.91
C GLY A 209 17.68 -0.48 -14.54
N PRO A 210 17.95 0.45 -15.50
CA PRO A 210 18.89 1.54 -15.34
C PRO A 210 18.40 2.56 -14.29
N GLY A 211 19.33 3.11 -13.52
CA GLY A 211 19.02 4.13 -12.52
C GLY A 211 18.96 5.53 -13.14
N LEU A 212 17.91 6.27 -12.79
CA LEU A 212 17.71 7.68 -13.15
C LEU A 212 18.63 8.58 -12.32
N GLY A 213 19.42 9.43 -12.99
CA GLY A 213 20.19 10.51 -12.35
C GLY A 213 19.26 11.64 -11.91
N ALA A 214 19.40 12.09 -10.66
CA ALA A 214 18.62 13.21 -10.13
C ALA A 214 19.33 13.88 -8.96
N ARG A 215 18.75 14.97 -8.45
CA ARG A 215 19.15 15.60 -7.19
C ARG A 215 18.04 15.50 -6.15
N LEU A 216 18.41 15.39 -4.87
CA LEU A 216 17.46 15.48 -3.76
C LEU A 216 17.61 16.81 -3.02
N ARG A 217 16.55 17.63 -3.06
CA ARG A 217 16.42 18.84 -2.26
C ARG A 217 15.67 18.54 -0.97
N ARG A 218 16.28 18.84 0.18
CA ARG A 218 15.59 18.74 1.48
C ARG A 218 14.49 19.79 1.54
N LEU A 219 13.30 19.38 1.95
CA LEU A 219 12.17 20.28 2.16
C LEU A 219 12.28 20.98 3.50
N GLU A 220 11.94 22.27 3.52
CA GLU A 220 11.87 23.06 4.73
C GLU A 220 10.73 22.58 5.63
N HIS A 221 11.00 22.57 6.94
CA HIS A 221 10.04 22.09 7.90
C HIS A 221 8.83 23.02 8.00
N GLY A 222 7.62 22.45 7.93
CA GLY A 222 6.38 23.22 8.00
C GLY A 222 6.04 23.95 6.70
N SER A 223 6.81 23.76 5.62
CA SER A 223 6.45 24.29 4.30
C SER A 223 5.20 23.62 3.73
N ALA A 224 4.52 24.31 2.81
CA ALA A 224 3.40 23.74 2.07
C ALA A 224 3.83 22.49 1.26
N GLU A 225 5.06 22.50 0.74
CA GLU A 225 5.66 21.40 -0.01
C GLU A 225 5.91 20.18 0.90
N GLU A 226 6.41 20.35 2.13
CA GLU A 226 6.54 19.23 3.09
C GLU A 226 5.17 18.61 3.40
N ARG A 227 4.15 19.45 3.64
CA ARG A 227 2.77 18.95 3.87
C ARG A 227 2.26 18.17 2.66
N ARG A 228 2.54 18.62 1.44
CA ARG A 228 2.19 17.93 0.19
C ARG A 228 2.93 16.59 0.07
N ALA A 229 4.24 16.55 0.28
CA ALA A 229 5.04 15.33 0.30
C ALA A 229 4.53 14.30 1.33
N ARG A 230 4.17 14.77 2.54
CA ARG A 230 3.56 13.93 3.58
C ARG A 230 2.24 13.32 3.14
N ARG A 231 1.36 14.13 2.53
CA ARG A 231 0.08 13.67 1.99
C ARG A 231 0.30 12.63 0.89
N MET A 232 1.14 12.92 -0.10
CA MET A 232 1.38 12.00 -1.22
C MET A 232 1.91 10.64 -0.79
N LEU A 233 2.85 10.61 0.16
CA LEU A 233 3.34 9.36 0.74
C LEU A 233 2.25 8.62 1.54
N ARG A 234 1.39 9.33 2.29
CA ARG A 234 0.27 8.70 3.00
C ARG A 234 -0.78 8.16 2.02
N THR A 235 -1.10 8.89 0.96
CA THR A 235 -2.06 8.46 -0.05
C THR A 235 -1.58 7.21 -0.78
N LYS A 236 -0.30 7.15 -1.18
CA LYS A 236 0.27 5.98 -1.86
C LYS A 236 0.51 4.78 -0.94
N TYR A 237 0.79 5.05 0.34
CA TYR A 237 1.09 4.03 1.36
C TYR A 237 0.30 4.24 2.66
N PRO A 238 -1.03 4.06 2.65
CA PRO A 238 -1.88 4.46 3.78
C PRO A 238 -1.54 3.76 5.09
N VAL A 239 -1.23 2.46 5.08
CA VAL A 239 -0.78 1.75 6.30
C VAL A 239 0.65 2.13 6.69
N LEU A 240 1.60 1.95 5.77
CA LEU A 240 3.03 2.14 6.07
C LEU A 240 3.35 3.59 6.47
N HIS A 241 2.93 4.59 5.68
CA HIS A 241 3.25 6.00 5.94
C HIS A 241 2.19 6.73 6.78
N GLY A 242 0.99 6.15 6.95
CA GLY A 242 -0.08 6.67 7.80
C GLY A 242 -0.03 6.17 9.25
N ALA A 243 0.42 4.93 9.51
CA ALA A 243 0.44 4.34 10.85
C ALA A 243 1.85 3.87 11.29
N VAL A 244 2.48 2.98 10.52
CA VAL A 244 3.71 2.27 10.93
C VAL A 244 4.92 3.20 11.04
N VAL A 245 5.21 3.98 10.00
CA VAL A 245 6.34 4.92 9.97
C VAL A 245 6.18 6.02 11.03
N PRO A 246 5.02 6.69 11.18
CA PRO A 246 4.82 7.64 12.28
C PRO A 246 5.04 7.04 13.67
N PHE A 247 4.54 5.83 13.92
CA PHE A 247 4.73 5.14 15.20
C PHE A 247 6.21 4.84 15.46
N THR A 248 6.88 4.18 14.50
CA THR A 248 8.32 3.84 14.62
C THR A 248 9.19 5.09 14.74
N HIS A 249 8.88 6.18 14.02
CA HIS A 249 9.58 7.46 14.17
C HIS A 249 9.37 8.09 15.54
N ARG A 250 8.16 7.99 16.13
CA ARG A 250 7.89 8.51 17.48
C ARG A 250 8.77 7.82 18.52
N VAL A 251 8.88 6.49 18.43
CA VAL A 251 9.71 5.67 19.32
C VAL A 251 11.20 5.91 19.07
N ALA A 252 11.63 5.93 17.80
CA ALA A 252 13.03 6.07 17.43
C ALA A 252 13.55 7.52 17.48
N ARG A 253 12.69 8.52 17.67
CA ARG A 253 13.00 9.96 17.54
C ARG A 253 14.24 10.38 18.33
N ARG A 254 14.41 9.85 19.55
CA ARG A 254 15.58 10.12 20.41
C ARG A 254 16.89 9.73 19.69
N LYS A 255 16.91 8.58 19.01
CA LYS A 255 18.09 8.01 18.33
C LYS A 255 18.28 8.56 16.91
N THR A 256 17.20 8.70 16.13
CA THR A 256 17.28 8.96 14.68
C THR A 256 16.93 10.39 14.25
N GLY A 257 16.48 11.25 15.17
CA GLY A 257 16.13 12.64 14.89
C GLY A 257 14.73 12.81 14.30
N ARG A 258 14.42 14.01 13.77
CA ARG A 258 13.10 14.30 13.19
C ARG A 258 12.92 13.60 11.84
N THR A 259 11.66 13.44 11.42
CA THR A 259 11.35 13.05 10.05
C THR A 259 11.67 14.20 9.11
N VAL A 260 12.32 13.90 7.99
CA VAL A 260 12.61 14.86 6.93
C VAL A 260 12.09 14.33 5.60
N HIS A 261 11.78 15.26 4.70
CA HIS A 261 11.28 14.97 3.36
C HIS A 261 12.21 15.58 2.32
N PHE A 262 12.29 14.92 1.18
CA PHE A 262 13.09 15.36 0.05
C PHE A 262 12.22 15.39 -1.20
N ALA A 263 12.41 16.40 -2.03
CA ALA A 263 11.93 16.44 -3.40
C ALA A 263 13.04 15.98 -4.35
N VAL A 264 12.67 15.14 -5.30
CA VAL A 264 13.48 14.80 -6.47
C VAL A 264 13.38 15.96 -7.44
N VAL A 265 14.50 16.64 -7.65
CA VAL A 265 14.67 17.78 -8.55
C VAL A 265 15.76 17.47 -9.56
N ASP A 266 15.87 18.29 -10.62
CA ASP A 266 16.91 18.20 -11.65
C ASP A 266 17.08 16.76 -12.17
N VAL A 267 15.97 16.21 -12.66
CA VAL A 267 15.94 14.88 -13.24
C VAL A 267 16.63 14.93 -14.60
N GLU A 268 17.72 14.20 -14.74
CA GLU A 268 18.45 14.11 -16.00
C GLU A 268 17.76 13.05 -16.87
N ALA A 269 17.21 13.47 -18.02
CA ALA A 269 16.78 12.55 -19.06
C ALA A 269 17.99 11.69 -19.44
N GLY A 270 17.88 10.37 -19.28
CA GLY A 270 19.03 9.48 -19.27
C GLY A 270 19.95 9.70 -20.46
N ALA A 271 21.14 10.25 -20.21
CA ALA A 271 22.28 9.93 -21.04
C ALA A 271 22.57 8.44 -20.84
N ALA A 272 22.39 7.65 -21.89
CA ALA A 272 22.96 6.32 -21.99
C ALA A 272 24.49 6.46 -21.96
N ALA A 273 25.08 6.57 -20.78
CA ALA A 273 26.53 6.54 -20.59
C ALA A 273 26.85 6.31 -19.11
N ASP A 274 27.00 5.03 -18.75
CA ASP A 274 28.22 4.62 -18.07
C ASP A 274 28.65 3.36 -18.81
N ALA A 275 29.56 3.58 -19.76
CA ALA A 275 30.31 2.56 -20.44
C ALA A 275 30.94 1.61 -19.41
N GLY A 276 31.07 0.35 -19.81
CA GLY A 276 31.81 -0.65 -19.06
C GLY A 276 33.15 -0.08 -18.58
N ALA A 277 33.41 -0.24 -17.29
CA ALA A 277 34.78 -0.29 -16.81
C ALA A 277 35.43 -1.46 -17.56
N GLY A 278 36.17 -1.13 -18.61
CA GLY A 278 36.97 -2.08 -19.36
C GLY A 278 37.97 -2.74 -18.41
N VAL A 279 37.78 -4.04 -18.19
CA VAL A 279 38.90 -4.91 -17.86
C VAL A 279 39.52 -5.27 -19.20
N GLN A 280 40.61 -4.59 -19.52
CA GLN A 280 41.51 -4.96 -20.59
C GLN A 280 42.21 -6.25 -20.17
N PRO A 281 42.11 -7.38 -20.91
CA PRO A 281 42.96 -8.52 -20.63
C PRO A 281 44.36 -8.18 -21.15
N ASP A 282 45.33 -8.12 -20.24
CA ASP A 282 46.73 -8.09 -20.61
C ASP A 282 47.04 -9.35 -21.41
N ALA A 283 47.43 -9.13 -22.67
CA ALA A 283 48.08 -10.12 -23.49
C ALA A 283 49.56 -10.13 -23.13
N ARG A 284 50.05 -11.26 -22.60
CA ARG A 284 51.36 -11.87 -22.89
C ARG A 284 51.39 -13.28 -22.34
#